data_AF-A0A1I1IQZ9-F1
#
_entry.id   AF-A0A1I1IQZ9-F1
#
_cell.length_a   1.000
_cell.length_b   1.000
_cell.length_c   1.000
_cell.angle_alpha   90.00
_cell.angle_beta   90.00
_cell.angle_gamma   90.00
#
_symmetry.space_group_name_H-M   'P 1'
#
loop_
_entity.id
_entity.type
_entity.pdbx_description
1 polymer ?
#
loop_
_entity_poly.entity_id
_entity_poly.type
_entity_poly.pdbx_seq_one_letter_code
_entity_poly.pdbx_strand_id
1 'polypeptide(L)'
;MLVHYRRTTHDQPARLLGLRLEYATETLRADPAAFVDGGIDPAPVRYLGPVLHDARGLVQWVRVGALLPDAVHDLLFPDPAPA
;
A
#
# COMPACT_ATOMS: atom_id res chain seq x y z
N MET A 1 -6.70 -11.17 -0.35
CA MET A 1 -7.17 -10.09 -1.25
C MET A 1 -6.24 -10.04 -2.47
N LEU A 2 -6.75 -9.83 -3.68
CA LEU A 2 -5.90 -9.65 -4.87
C LEU A 2 -5.72 -8.15 -5.16
N VAL A 3 -4.50 -7.75 -5.49
CA VAL A 3 -4.16 -6.36 -5.80
C VAL A 3 -3.38 -6.26 -7.11
N HIS A 4 -3.69 -5.23 -7.91
CA HIS A 4 -2.89 -4.84 -9.06
C HIS A 4 -1.74 -3.97 -8.58
N TYR A 5 -0.60 -4.59 -8.33
CA TYR A 5 0.59 -3.94 -7.83
C TYR A 5 1.32 -3.21 -8.96
N ARG A 6 1.64 -1.92 -8.77
CA ARG A 6 2.29 -1.06 -9.77
C ARG A 6 3.54 -0.43 -9.18
N ARG A 7 4.62 -0.37 -9.96
CA ARG A 7 5.78 0.47 -9.68
C ARG A 7 5.49 1.87 -10.23
N THR A 8 5.71 2.91 -9.45
CA THR A 8 5.39 4.31 -9.82
C THR A 8 6.27 4.88 -10.93
N THR A 9 7.42 4.25 -11.22
CA THR A 9 8.46 4.84 -12.05
C THR A 9 8.49 4.37 -13.51
N HIS A 10 7.69 3.37 -13.91
CA HIS A 10 7.74 2.84 -15.28
C HIS A 10 6.35 2.43 -15.79
N ASP A 11 6.13 2.54 -17.11
CA ASP A 11 4.94 2.05 -17.83
C ASP A 11 4.91 0.51 -17.95
N GLN A 12 5.36 -0.19 -16.90
CA GLN A 12 5.31 -1.64 -16.84
C GLN A 12 3.89 -2.10 -16.45
N PRO A 13 3.41 -3.23 -16.99
CA PRO A 13 2.10 -3.75 -16.64
C PRO A 13 2.02 -4.09 -15.15
N ALA A 14 0.87 -3.86 -14.54
CA ALA A 14 0.65 -4.20 -13.14
C ALA A 14 0.88 -5.72 -12.90
N ARG A 15 1.44 -6.08 -11.75
CA ARG A 15 1.56 -7.47 -11.30
C ARG A 15 0.39 -7.80 -10.38
N LEU A 16 -0.25 -8.96 -10.59
CA LEU A 16 -1.29 -9.42 -9.69
C LEU A 16 -0.65 -10.10 -8.47
N LEU A 17 -0.81 -9.51 -7.28
CA LEU A 17 -0.28 -10.04 -6.03
C LEU A 17 -1.40 -10.42 -5.07
N GLY A 18 -1.17 -11.46 -4.27
CA GLY A 18 -2.02 -11.84 -3.15
C GLY A 18 -1.59 -11.13 -1.86
N LEU A 19 -2.42 -10.24 -1.35
CA LEU A 19 -2.25 -9.68 -0.02
C LEU A 19 -2.94 -10.58 1.02
N ARG A 20 -2.14 -11.13 1.93
CA ARG A 20 -2.64 -11.87 3.09
C ARG A 20 -2.80 -10.89 4.25
N LEU A 21 -4.05 -10.73 4.67
CA LEU A 21 -4.42 -9.91 5.81
C LEU A 21 -5.05 -10.84 6.84
N GLU A 22 -4.72 -10.61 8.09
CA GLU A 22 -5.48 -11.18 9.19
C GLU A 22 -6.72 -10.31 9.41
N TYR A 23 -7.87 -10.95 9.65
CA TYR A 23 -9.12 -10.27 10.01
C TYR A 23 -9.61 -9.17 9.04
N ALA A 24 -9.47 -9.37 7.72
CA ALA A 24 -10.10 -8.51 6.71
C ALA A 24 -11.60 -8.81 6.56
N THR A 25 -12.39 -8.59 7.61
CA THR A 25 -13.80 -8.98 7.71
C THR A 25 -14.79 -7.86 7.40
N GLU A 26 -14.34 -6.61 7.38
CA GLU A 26 -15.21 -5.44 7.26
C GLU A 26 -14.80 -4.52 6.10
N THR A 27 -15.76 -3.75 5.60
CA THR A 27 -15.54 -2.68 4.63
C THR A 27 -16.13 -1.39 5.17
N LEU A 28 -15.30 -0.37 5.32
CA LEU A 28 -15.71 0.96 5.78
C LEU A 28 -15.84 1.91 4.59
N ARG A 29 -16.93 2.68 4.55
CA ARG A 29 -17.04 3.86 3.68
C ARG A 29 -16.77 5.09 4.55
N ALA A 30 -15.72 5.82 4.22
CA ALA A 30 -15.33 7.04 4.93
C ALA A 30 -14.96 8.12 3.92
N ASP A 31 -15.15 9.38 4.30
CA ASP A 31 -14.63 10.52 3.54
C ASP A 31 -13.09 10.52 3.64
N PRO A 32 -12.36 10.51 2.51
CA PRO A 32 -10.90 10.63 2.54
C PRO A 32 -10.39 11.86 3.31
N ALA A 33 -11.15 12.95 3.36
CA ALA A 33 -10.77 14.16 4.09
C ALA A 33 -10.85 14.01 5.61
N ALA A 34 -11.52 12.97 6.12
CA ALA A 34 -11.59 12.67 7.55
C ALA A 34 -10.32 11.97 8.08
N PHE A 35 -9.41 11.55 7.19
CA PHE A 35 -8.14 10.94 7.57
C PHE A 35 -7.08 12.01 7.85
N VAL A 36 -6.44 11.93 9.00
CA VAL A 36 -5.42 12.89 9.48
C VAL A 36 -4.05 12.24 9.58
N ASP A 37 -2.98 13.03 9.57
CA ASP A 37 -1.63 12.49 9.77
C ASP A 37 -1.52 11.82 11.15
N GLY A 38 -1.03 10.58 11.17
CA GLY A 38 -0.87 9.78 12.39
C GLY A 38 0.36 10.17 13.23
N GLY A 39 1.18 11.12 12.76
CA GLY A 39 2.35 11.63 13.50
C GLY A 39 3.52 10.64 13.59
N ILE A 40 3.56 9.63 12.71
CA ILE A 40 4.64 8.64 12.66
C ILE A 40 5.72 9.13 11.68
N ASP A 41 6.99 8.99 12.04
CA ASP A 41 8.10 9.22 11.11
C ASP A 41 7.96 8.26 9.91
N PRO A 42 7.77 8.76 8.68
CA PRO A 42 7.55 7.92 7.52
C PRO A 42 8.79 7.11 7.09
N ALA A 43 10.00 7.46 7.56
CA ALA A 43 11.24 6.80 7.14
C ALA A 43 11.25 5.27 7.36
N PRO A 44 10.93 4.75 8.57
CA PRO A 44 10.84 3.30 8.81
C PRO A 44 9.56 2.64 8.27
N VAL A 45 8.47 3.38 8.05
CA VAL A 45 7.13 2.81 7.77
C VAL A 45 6.42 3.48 6.60
N ARG A 46 7.10 3.51 5.45
CA ARG A 46 6.65 4.18 4.20
C ARG A 46 5.26 3.75 3.71
N TYR A 47 4.82 2.56 4.10
CA TYR A 47 3.52 2.00 3.73
C TYR A 47 2.38 2.47 4.63
N LEU A 48 2.66 3.04 5.80
CA LEU A 48 1.63 3.58 6.67
C LEU A 48 1.22 4.97 6.19
N GLY A 49 -0.09 5.19 6.13
CA GLY A 49 -0.69 6.45 5.75
C GLY A 49 -1.43 7.12 6.91
N PRO A 50 -2.28 8.11 6.57
CA PRO A 50 -3.08 8.80 7.56
C PRO A 50 -4.07 7.86 8.26
N VAL A 51 -4.56 8.32 9.40
CA VAL A 51 -5.44 7.58 10.30
C VAL A 51 -6.81 8.24 10.37
N LEU A 52 -7.85 7.42 10.52
CA LEU A 52 -9.18 7.82 10.91
C LEU A 52 -9.41 7.30 12.32
N HIS A 53 -9.82 8.19 13.22
CA HIS A 53 -10.29 7.81 14.54
C HIS A 53 -11.80 7.96 14.58
N ASP A 54 -12.52 6.85 14.78
CA ASP A 54 -13.97 6.84 14.86
C ASP A 54 -14.46 6.10 16.11
N ALA A 55 -15.78 6.00 16.27
CA ALA A 55 -16.39 5.33 17.42
C ALA A 55 -16.08 3.82 17.52
N ARG A 56 -15.53 3.21 16.45
CA ARG A 56 -15.14 1.79 16.36
C ARG A 56 -13.64 1.58 16.58
N GLY A 57 -12.85 2.65 16.57
CA GLY A 57 -11.43 2.64 16.90
C GLY A 57 -10.57 3.40 15.89
N LEU A 58 -9.32 2.94 15.73
CA LEU A 58 -8.35 3.54 14.82
C LEU A 58 -8.28 2.73 13.52
N VAL A 59 -8.49 3.39 12.39
CA VAL A 59 -8.32 2.83 11.05
C VAL A 59 -7.15 3.53 10.38
N GLN A 60 -6.10 2.78 10.02
CA GLN A 60 -4.91 3.33 9.38
C GLN A 60 -4.83 2.92 7.92
N TRP A 61 -4.51 3.87 7.03
CA TRP A 61 -4.24 3.56 5.63
C TRP A 61 -3.00 2.69 5.49
N VAL A 62 -3.08 1.72 4.58
CA VAL A 62 -1.94 0.94 4.10
C VAL A 62 -1.76 1.22 2.61
N ARG A 63 -0.66 1.87 2.25
CA ARG A 63 -0.25 2.17 0.89
C ARG A 63 0.37 0.92 0.28
N VAL A 64 -0.43 0.16 -0.46
CA VAL A 64 -0.01 -1.12 -1.07
C VAL A 64 1.31 -0.97 -1.84
N GLY A 65 1.45 0.05 -2.68
CA GLY A 65 2.65 0.26 -3.50
C GLY A 65 3.95 0.59 -2.74
N ALA A 66 3.89 0.78 -1.42
CA ALA A 66 5.05 1.02 -0.56
C ALA A 66 5.31 -0.14 0.42
N LEU A 67 4.59 -1.26 0.30
CA LEU A 67 4.72 -2.44 1.17
C LEU A 67 6.02 -3.22 0.92
N LEU A 68 6.52 -3.20 -0.32
CA LEU A 68 7.68 -3.99 -0.71
C LEU A 68 8.92 -3.10 -0.76
N PRO A 69 10.09 -3.58 -0.28
CA PRO A 69 11.35 -2.87 -0.44
C PRO A 69 11.80 -2.88 -1.91
N ASP A 70 12.66 -1.93 -2.28
CA ASP A 70 13.12 -1.73 -3.67
C ASP A 70 13.71 -3.01 -4.29
N ALA A 71 14.47 -3.79 -3.51
CA ALA A 71 15.03 -5.05 -3.98
C ALA A 71 13.96 -6.06 -4.46
N VAL A 72 12.77 -6.07 -3.84
CA VAL A 72 11.66 -6.93 -4.29
C VAL A 72 10.95 -6.31 -5.50
N HIS A 73 10.88 -4.97 -5.58
CA HIS A 73 10.39 -4.31 -6.78
C HIS A 73 11.22 -4.66 -8.01
N ASP A 74 12.55 -4.70 -7.89
CA ASP A 74 13.45 -5.03 -9.00
C ASP A 74 13.24 -6.46 -9.52
N LEU A 75 12.89 -7.40 -8.64
CA LEU A 75 12.54 -8.77 -9.05
C LEU A 75 11.19 -8.87 -9.76
N LEU A 76 10.19 -8.09 -9.31
CA LEU A 76 8.84 -8.11 -9.89
C LEU A 76 8.77 -7.33 -11.21
N PHE A 77 9.60 -6.30 -11.36
CA PHE A 77 9.62 -5.36 -12.48
C PHE A 77 11.03 -5.26 -13.09
N PRO A 78 11.57 -6.37 -13.64
CA PRO A 78 12.88 -6.34 -14.26
C PRO A 78 12.87 -5.40 -15.47
N ASP A 79 13.97 -4.70 -15.68
CA ASP A 79 14.15 -3.94 -16.91
C ASP A 79 14.08 -4.89 -18.12
N PRO A 80 13.49 -4.44 -19.25
CA PRO A 80 13.48 -5.23 -20.46
C PRO A 80 14.94 -5.55 -20.85
N ALA A 81 15.23 -6.83 -21.08
CA ALA A 81 16.54 -7.25 -21.53
C ALA A 81 16.91 -6.48 -22.81
N PRO A 82 18.15 -5.97 -22.93
CA PRO A 82 18.58 -5.32 -24.16
C PRO A 82 18.48 -6.32 -25.33
N ALA A 83 17.91 -5.86 -26.44
CA ALA A 83 17.72 -6.62 -27.67
C ALA A 83 19.03 -6.96 -28.38
#